data_AF-A0A424YWL2-F1
#
_entry.id   AF-A0A424YWL2-F1
#
_cell.length_a   1.000
_cell.length_b   1.000
_cell.length_c   1.000
_cell.angle_alpha   90.00
_cell.angle_beta   90.00
_cell.angle_gamma   90.00
#
_symmetry.space_group_name_H-M   'P 1'
#
loop_
_entity.id
_entity.type
_entity.pdbx_description
1 polymer ?
#
loop_
_entity_poly.entity_id
_entity_poly.type
_entity_poly.pdbx_seq_one_letter_code
_entity_poly.pdbx_strand_id
1 'polypeptide(L)' 'GKKILSELLEARQKSPFTSFEDIRTRIKAVPHPERMIIERILEEIMDPDTKYHLFTSR' A
#
# COMPACT_ATOMS: atom_id res chain seq x y z
N GLY A 1 8.82 2.33 2.42
CA GLY A 1 10.30 2.29 2.44
C GLY A 1 10.82 0.92 2.01
N LYS A 2 12.12 0.78 1.70
CA LYS A 2 12.70 -0.45 1.09
C LYS A 2 12.47 -1.73 1.90
N LYS A 3 12.56 -1.67 3.24
CA LYS A 3 12.30 -2.81 4.13
C LYS A 3 10.86 -3.34 4.01
N ILE A 4 9.88 -2.43 4.03
CA ILE A 4 8.46 -2.78 3.90
C ILE A 4 8.19 -3.43 2.53
N LEU A 5 8.83 -2.93 1.46
CA LEU A 5 8.70 -3.51 0.13
C LEU A 5 9.18 -4.97 0.10
N SER A 6 10.36 -5.25 0.66
CA SER A 6 10.89 -6.62 0.74
C SER A 6 9.97 -7.55 1.52
N GLU A 7 9.50 -7.13 2.70
CA GLU A 7 8.57 -7.93 3.52
C GLU A 7 7.24 -8.20 2.79
N LEU A 8 6.72 -7.21 2.05
CA LEU A 8 5.48 -7.36 1.29
C LEU A 8 5.64 -8.33 0.12
N LEU A 9 6.76 -8.27 -0.60
CA LEU A 9 7.07 -9.20 -1.69
C LEU A 9 7.25 -10.63 -1.18
N GLU A 10 7.99 -10.83 -0.09
CA GLU A 10 8.17 -12.15 0.53
C GLU A 10 6.86 -12.75 1.03
N ALA A 11 6.02 -11.94 1.70
CA ALA A 11 4.70 -12.37 2.11
C ALA A 11 3.88 -12.78 0.88
N ARG A 12 3.78 -11.92 -0.14
CA ARG A 12 2.99 -12.19 -1.35
C ARG A 12 3.41 -13.44 -2.11
N GLN A 13 4.71 -13.78 -2.12
CA GLN A 13 5.21 -15.01 -2.74
C GLN A 13 4.69 -16.27 -2.06
N LYS A 14 4.49 -16.25 -0.74
CA LYS A 14 3.94 -17.40 0.00
C LYS A 14 2.47 -17.63 -0.31
N SER A 15 1.69 -16.55 -0.35
CA SER A 15 0.28 -16.59 -0.73
C SER A 15 -0.24 -15.19 -1.06
N PRO A 16 -1.21 -15.05 -1.99
CA PRO A 16 -1.89 -13.79 -2.25
C PRO A 16 -2.55 -13.23 -0.99
N PHE A 17 -2.63 -11.90 -0.91
CA PHE A 17 -3.40 -11.24 0.15
C PHE A 17 -4.89 -11.33 -0.16
N THR A 18 -5.69 -11.66 0.86
CA THR A 18 -7.15 -11.81 0.73
C THR A 18 -7.92 -10.63 1.29
N SER A 19 -7.31 -9.84 2.18
CA SER A 19 -7.94 -8.70 2.84
C SER A 19 -6.89 -7.73 3.42
N PHE A 20 -7.33 -6.54 3.85
CA PHE A 20 -6.48 -5.60 4.59
C PHE A 20 -6.04 -6.15 5.95
N GLU A 21 -6.91 -6.89 6.65
CA GLU A 21 -6.54 -7.57 7.90
C GLU A 21 -5.48 -8.66 7.67
N ASP A 22 -5.52 -9.38 6.55
CA ASP A 22 -4.47 -10.35 6.19
C ASP A 22 -3.10 -9.66 6.01
N ILE A 23 -3.08 -8.49 5.37
CA ILE A 23 -1.85 -7.69 5.23
C ILE A 23 -1.34 -7.24 6.60
N ARG A 24 -2.23 -6.72 7.45
CA ARG A 24 -1.91 -6.23 8.80
C ARG A 24 -1.34 -7.31 9.71
N THR A 25 -1.92 -8.51 9.67
CA THR A 25 -1.48 -9.65 10.49
C THR A 25 -0.14 -10.21 10.01
N ARG A 26 0.11 -10.23 8.69
CA ARG A 26 1.34 -10.77 8.10
C ARG A 26 2.51 -9.80 8.13
N ILE A 27 2.25 -8.50 8.03
CA ILE A 27 3.28 -7.45 7.93
C ILE A 27 3.11 -6.47 9.08
N LYS A 28 3.79 -6.74 10.20
CA LYS A 28 3.72 -5.89 11.41
C LYS A 28 4.16 -4.44 11.17
N ALA A 29 5.00 -4.21 10.16
CA ALA A 29 5.45 -2.88 9.77
C ALA A 29 4.36 -2.04 9.05
N VAL A 30 3.23 -2.65 8.68
CA VAL A 30 2.09 -2.00 8.03
C VAL A 30 0.84 -2.21 8.90
N PRO A 31 0.67 -1.43 9.98
CA PRO A 31 -0.42 -1.63 10.93
C PRO A 31 -1.79 -1.18 10.41
N HIS A 32 -1.81 -0.29 9.41
CA HIS A 32 -3.02 0.33 8.84
C HIS A 32 -2.90 0.45 7.31
N PRO A 33 -2.95 -0.68 6.56
CA PRO A 33 -2.83 -0.67 5.11
C PRO A 33 -3.92 0.18 4.43
N GLU A 34 -5.14 0.19 4.96
CA GLU A 34 -6.25 1.01 4.49
C GLU A 34 -5.93 2.50 4.53
N ARG A 35 -5.31 2.96 5.62
CA ARG A 35 -4.96 4.37 5.80
C ARG A 35 -3.87 4.81 4.83
N MET A 36 -2.88 3.94 4.56
CA MET A 36 -1.84 4.23 3.59
C MET A 36 -2.40 4.44 2.17
N ILE A 37 -3.40 3.64 1.78
CA ILE A 37 -4.06 3.79 0.48
C ILE A 37 -4.88 5.07 0.43
N ILE A 38 -5.63 5.38 1.51
CA ILE A 38 -6.42 6.63 1.60
C ILE A 38 -5.50 7.86 1.48
N GLU A 39 -4.42 7.89 2.25
CA GLU A 39 -3.46 9.00 2.22
C GLU A 39 -2.85 9.16 0.82
N ARG A 40 -2.55 8.05 0.13
CA ARG A 40 -2.01 8.11 -1.23
C ARG A 40 -3.03 8.60 -2.25
N ILE A 41 -4.29 8.18 -2.16
CA ILE A 41 -5.36 8.68 -3.04
C ILE A 41 -5.54 10.18 -2.82
N LEU A 42 -5.58 10.65 -1.57
CA LEU A 42 -5.72 12.07 -1.25
C LEU A 42 -4.55 12.88 -1.81
N GLU A 43 -3.32 12.40 -1.65
CA GLU A 43 -2.13 13.03 -2.23
C GLU A 43 -2.27 13.20 -3.74
N GLU A 44 -2.65 12.13 -4.47
CA GLU A 44 -2.81 12.18 -5.93
C GLU A 44 -3.94 13.12 -6.40
N ILE A 45 -4.99 13.33 -5.58
CA ILE A 45 -6.09 14.26 -5.90
C ILE A 45 -5.68 15.70 -5.61
N MET A 46 -4.97 15.93 -4.50
CA MET A 46 -4.67 17.26 -3.99
C MET A 46 -3.44 17.88 -4.64
N ASP A 47 -2.45 17.07 -5.03
CA ASP A 47 -1.22 17.54 -5.66
C ASP A 47 -1.26 17.31 -7.18
N PRO A 48 -1.51 18.36 -7.99
CA PRO A 48 -1.59 18.27 -9.44
C PRO A 48 -0.23 17.99 -10.10
N ASP A 49 0.89 18.17 -9.39
CA ASP A 49 2.24 17.90 -9.88
C ASP A 49 2.68 16.46 -9.56
N THR A 50 1.79 15.65 -8.98
CA THR A 50 2.07 14.24 -8.69
C THR A 50 2.48 13.51 -9.97
N LYS A 51 3.76 13.10 -10.05
CA LYS A 51 4.31 12.45 -11.24
C LYS A 51 3.63 11.12 -11.60
N TYR A 52 3.11 10.39 -10.61
CA TYR A 52 2.54 9.05 -10.81
C TYR A 52 1.17 8.93 -10.14
N HIS A 53 0.13 8.72 -10.96
CA HIS A 53 -1.23 8.48 -10.50
C HIS A 53 -1.54 6.97 -10.52
N LEU A 54 -1.45 6.33 -9.35
CA LEU A 54 -1.72 4.90 -9.20
C LEU A 54 -3.22 4.60 -9.07
N PHE A 55 -3.98 5.52 -8.48
CA PHE A 55 -5.40 5.31 -8.14
C PHE A 55 -6.35 6.27 -8.86
N THR A 56 -5.84 7.43 -9.28
CA THR A 56 -6.64 8.55 -9.81
C THR A 56 -6.43 8.80 -11.31
N SER A 57 -5.65 7.95 -11.99
CA SER A 57 -5.49 8.03 -13.44
C SER A 57 -6.80 7.68 -14.14
N ARG A 58 -7.19 8.51 -15.11
CA ARG A 58 -8.39 8.32 -15.94
C ARG A 58 -8.16 7.33 -17.07
#